data_AF-A0A1G3AG79-F1
#
_entry.id   AF-A0A1G3AG79-F1
#
_cell.length_a   1.000
_cell.length_b   1.000
_cell.length_c   1.000
_cell.angle_alpha   90.00
_cell.angle_beta   90.00
_cell.angle_gamma   90.00
#
_symmetry.space_group_name_H-M   'P 1'
#
loop_
_entity.id
_entity.type
_entity.pdbx_description
1 polymer ?
#
loop_
_entity_poly.entity_id
_entity_poly.type
_entity_poly.pdbx_seq_one_letter_code
_entity_poly.pdbx_strand_id
1 'polypeptide(L)'
;MVFDIYKRGQGKYTRLCSAFAIAIIAGLGSLQLYKKLQAGDLGLWAETMVPAGLFVILAILIFWLVNKPSLADFLIAAEGEMKKVSWSSRQEIAVSTFIVIVVVIAMAVLLGTTDIGFRTLFTWLLS
;
A
#
# COMPACT_ATOMS: atom_id res chain seq x y z
N MET A 1 -16.10 29.61 -7.29
CA MET A 1 -15.74 28.72 -8.42
C MET A 1 -14.42 27.95 -8.24
N VAL A 2 -13.70 28.05 -7.10
CA VAL A 2 -12.48 27.24 -6.82
C VAL A 2 -12.77 25.98 -5.99
N PHE A 3 -13.81 26.02 -5.15
CA PHE A 3 -14.21 24.90 -4.28
C PHE A 3 -15.39 24.09 -4.83
N ASP A 4 -15.67 24.19 -6.13
CA ASP A 4 -16.74 23.37 -6.69
C ASP A 4 -16.24 21.96 -6.97
N ILE A 5 -16.85 21.00 -6.28
CA ILE A 5 -16.50 19.59 -6.39
C ILE A 5 -17.18 19.05 -7.63
N TYR A 6 -16.38 18.57 -8.59
CA TYR A 6 -16.89 17.94 -9.80
C TYR A 6 -17.71 16.68 -9.44
N LYS A 7 -18.95 16.59 -9.95
CA LYS A 7 -19.93 15.51 -9.72
C LYS A 7 -20.06 15.10 -8.24
N ARG A 8 -20.59 16.02 -7.42
CA ARG A 8 -20.86 15.77 -5.99
C ARG A 8 -21.76 14.54 -5.81
N GLY A 9 -21.21 13.48 -5.19
CA GLY A 9 -21.95 12.26 -4.82
C GLY A 9 -21.42 10.97 -5.45
N GLN A 10 -20.64 11.04 -6.53
CA GLN A 10 -20.06 9.86 -7.19
C GLN A 10 -18.54 9.77 -6.93
N GLY A 11 -17.99 8.57 -6.75
CA GLY A 11 -16.54 8.41 -6.56
C GLY A 11 -16.04 8.79 -5.16
N LYS A 12 -16.93 9.04 -4.18
CA LYS A 12 -16.56 9.72 -2.92
C LYS A 12 -15.49 8.95 -2.16
N TYR A 13 -15.69 7.65 -1.95
CA TYR A 13 -14.75 6.82 -1.18
C TYR A 13 -13.43 6.65 -1.92
N THR A 14 -13.47 6.36 -3.22
CA THR A 14 -12.26 6.17 -4.03
C THR A 14 -11.42 7.44 -4.09
N ARG A 15 -12.05 8.61 -4.25
CA ARG A 15 -11.35 9.91 -4.25
C ARG A 15 -10.75 10.23 -2.89
N LEU A 16 -11.51 10.04 -1.81
CA LEU A 16 -11.03 10.33 -0.45
C LEU A 16 -9.90 9.38 -0.04
N CYS A 17 -10.05 8.07 -0.26
CA CYS A 17 -9.04 7.08 0.09
C CYS A 17 -7.75 7.29 -0.72
N SER A 18 -7.85 7.60 -2.01
CA SER A 18 -6.68 7.89 -2.85
C SER A 18 -5.97 9.18 -2.42
N ALA A 19 -6.74 10.25 -2.15
CA ALA A 19 -6.19 11.50 -1.62
C ALA A 19 -5.48 11.29 -0.29
N PHE A 20 -6.10 10.53 0.62
CA PHE A 20 -5.55 10.25 1.94
C PHE A 20 -4.29 9.38 1.88
N ALA A 21 -4.28 8.35 1.02
CA ALA A 21 -3.10 7.52 0.80
C ALA A 21 -1.91 8.35 0.29
N ILE A 22 -2.13 9.21 -0.71
CA ILE A 22 -1.07 10.08 -1.25
C ILE A 22 -0.63 11.11 -0.20
N ALA A 23 -1.56 11.65 0.60
CA ALA A 23 -1.25 12.59 1.68
C ALA A 23 -0.40 11.95 2.78
N ILE A 24 -0.66 10.69 3.15
CA ILE A 24 0.19 9.94 4.09
C ILE A 24 1.60 9.80 3.52
N ILE A 25 1.73 9.39 2.26
CA ILE A 25 3.05 9.24 1.61
C ILE A 25 3.79 10.59 1.60
N ALA A 26 3.11 11.68 1.24
CA ALA A 26 3.69 13.02 1.27
C ALA A 26 4.11 13.45 2.70
N GLY A 27 3.31 13.10 3.71
CA GLY A 27 3.61 13.37 5.11
C GLY A 27 4.85 12.60 5.59
N LEU A 28 4.90 11.30 5.34
CA LEU A 28 6.06 10.45 5.65
C LEU A 28 7.32 10.91 4.91
N GLY A 29 7.18 11.29 3.64
CA GLY A 29 8.28 11.86 2.86
C GLY A 29 8.80 13.17 3.44
N SER A 30 7.90 14.05 3.91
CA SER A 30 8.27 15.31 4.55
C SER A 30 8.95 15.09 5.91
N LEU A 31 8.51 14.10 6.69
CA LEU A 31 9.19 13.71 7.93
C LEU A 31 10.58 13.13 7.66
N GLN A 32 10.73 12.31 6.62
CA GLN A 32 12.03 11.78 6.24
C GLN A 32 12.97 12.89 5.75
N LEU A 33 12.43 13.86 5.02
CA LEU A 33 13.17 15.04 4.57
C LEU A 33 13.65 15.89 5.75
N TYR A 34 12.77 16.15 6.73
CA TYR A 34 13.12 16.84 7.97
C TYR A 34 14.30 16.16 8.69
N LYS A 35 14.24 14.83 8.86
CA LYS A 35 15.33 14.06 9.50
C LYS A 35 16.66 14.18 8.75
N LYS A 36 16.63 14.19 7.42
CA LYS A 36 17.85 14.35 6.60
C LYS A 36 18.42 15.76 6.67
N LEU A 37 17.57 16.79 6.70
CA LEU A 37 18.00 18.19 6.81
C LEU A 37 18.57 18.49 8.20
N GLN A 38 17.95 17.97 9.26
CA GLN A 38 18.46 18.09 10.63
C GLN A 38 19.84 17.44 10.81
N ALA A 39 20.10 16.34 10.11
CA ALA A 39 21.42 15.69 10.12
C ALA A 39 22.51 16.51 9.40
N GLY A 40 22.13 17.47 8.56
CA GLY A 40 23.04 18.34 7.81
C GLY A 40 23.34 19.69 8.47
N ASP A 41 22.74 19.99 9.63
CA ASP A 41 22.93 21.21 10.43
C ASP A 41 22.85 22.52 9.61
N LEU A 42 21.74 22.67 8.87
CA LEU A 42 21.50 23.82 7.97
C LEU A 42 20.73 24.96 8.66
N GLY A 43 20.38 24.78 9.93
CA GLY A 43 19.70 25.76 10.78
C GLY A 43 18.19 25.52 10.91
N LEU A 44 17.67 25.75 12.12
CA LEU A 44 16.29 25.45 12.54
C LEU A 44 15.20 25.94 11.57
N TRP A 45 15.39 27.13 10.99
CA TRP A 45 14.42 27.73 10.06
C TRP A 45 14.34 26.96 8.73
N ALA A 46 15.47 26.60 8.15
CA ALA A 46 15.51 25.84 6.90
C ALA A 46 15.06 24.39 7.11
N GLU A 47 15.46 23.78 8.22
CA GLU A 47 15.10 22.40 8.58
C GLU A 47 13.60 22.19 8.73
N THR A 48 12.89 23.16 9.32
CA THR A 48 11.46 23.03 9.61
C THR A 48 10.57 23.60 8.52
N MET A 49 10.91 24.76 7.95
CA MET A 49 10.05 25.43 6.97
C MET A 49 10.04 24.74 5.61
N VAL A 50 11.18 24.17 5.18
CA VAL A 50 11.27 23.54 3.84
C VAL A 50 10.38 22.29 3.76
N PRO A 51 10.43 21.33 4.71
CA PRO A 51 9.54 20.16 4.67
C PRO A 51 8.07 20.53 4.92
N ALA A 52 7.79 21.50 5.81
CA ALA A 52 6.42 21.94 6.07
C ALA A 52 5.79 22.64 4.85
N GLY A 53 6.54 23.54 4.21
CA GLY A 53 6.10 24.23 2.99
C GLY A 53 5.87 23.25 1.84
N LEU A 54 6.79 22.29 1.65
CA LEU A 54 6.64 21.23 0.65
C LEU A 54 5.37 20.39 0.91
N PHE A 55 5.11 20.01 2.15
CA PHE A 55 3.91 19.26 2.51
C PHE A 55 2.62 20.02 2.16
N VAL A 56 2.55 21.31 2.46
CA VAL A 56 1.38 22.15 2.14
C VAL A 56 1.17 22.26 0.62
N ILE A 57 2.25 22.48 -0.14
CA ILE A 57 2.19 22.55 -1.61
C ILE A 57 1.69 21.22 -2.18
N LEU A 58 2.22 20.09 -1.70
CA LEU A 58 1.77 18.77 -2.10
C LEU A 58 0.31 18.51 -1.73
N ALA A 59 -0.14 18.92 -0.54
CA ALA A 59 -1.53 18.79 -0.13
C ALA A 59 -2.50 19.56 -1.05
N ILE A 60 -2.14 20.79 -1.44
CA ILE A 60 -2.92 21.59 -2.40
C ILE A 60 -2.93 20.93 -3.78
N LEU A 61 -1.79 20.41 -4.24
CA LEU A 61 -1.68 19.69 -5.50
C LEU A 61 -2.57 18.45 -5.51
N ILE A 62 -2.55 17.64 -4.45
CA ILE A 62 -3.40 16.46 -4.30
C ILE A 62 -4.88 16.83 -4.39
N PHE A 63 -5.30 17.89 -3.68
CA PHE A 63 -6.68 18.37 -3.73
C PHE A 63 -7.08 18.80 -5.14
N TRP A 64 -6.23 19.55 -5.84
CA TRP A 64 -6.48 19.98 -7.21
C TRP A 64 -6.55 18.79 -8.18
N LEU A 65 -5.63 17.83 -8.04
CA LEU A 65 -5.54 16.66 -8.91
C LEU A 65 -6.77 15.75 -8.77
N VAL A 66 -7.23 15.49 -7.55
CA VAL A 66 -8.41 14.66 -7.28
C VAL A 66 -9.73 15.34 -7.70
N ASN A 67 -9.72 16.66 -7.88
CA ASN A 67 -10.88 17.39 -8.41
C ASN A 67 -10.81 17.65 -9.92
N LYS A 68 -9.70 17.29 -10.59
CA LYS A 68 -9.58 17.40 -12.04
C LYS A 68 -10.57 16.44 -12.72
N PRO A 69 -11.38 16.90 -13.71
CA PRO A 69 -12.50 16.12 -14.25
C PRO A 69 -12.07 14.77 -14.85
N SER A 70 -10.96 14.74 -15.61
CA SER A 70 -10.44 13.49 -16.20
C SER A 70 -10.07 12.42 -15.16
N LEU A 71 -9.48 12.82 -14.03
CA LEU A 71 -9.12 11.89 -12.97
C LEU A 71 -10.33 11.52 -12.11
N ALA A 72 -11.23 12.48 -11.86
CA ALA A 72 -12.48 12.22 -11.16
C ALA A 72 -13.34 11.19 -11.92
N ASP A 73 -13.50 11.34 -13.24
CA ASP A 73 -14.24 10.37 -14.05
C ASP A 73 -13.56 8.99 -14.08
N PHE A 74 -12.22 8.94 -14.13
CA PHE A 74 -11.48 7.67 -14.03
C PHE A 74 -11.72 6.98 -12.67
N LEU A 75 -11.64 7.72 -11.56
CA LEU A 75 -11.86 7.16 -10.21
C LEU A 75 -13.31 6.71 -10.01
N ILE A 76 -14.28 7.40 -10.63
CA ILE A 76 -15.69 7.00 -10.63
C ILE A 76 -15.87 5.70 -11.43
N ALA A 77 -15.25 5.59 -12.61
CA ALA A 77 -15.29 4.38 -13.42
C ALA A 77 -14.65 3.19 -12.69
N ALA A 78 -13.49 3.40 -12.07
CA ALA A 78 -12.82 2.39 -11.25
C ALA A 78 -13.70 1.93 -10.08
N GLU A 79 -14.38 2.84 -9.38
CA GLU A 79 -15.36 2.45 -8.34
C GLU A 79 -16.49 1.59 -8.92
N GLY A 80 -16.97 1.93 -10.12
CA GLY A 80 -17.97 1.15 -10.85
C GLY A 80 -17.51 -0.27 -11.17
N GLU A 81 -16.28 -0.44 -11.63
CA GLU A 81 -15.70 -1.77 -11.90
C GLU A 81 -15.47 -2.57 -10.61
N MET A 82 -15.02 -1.92 -9.53
CA MET A 82 -14.82 -2.58 -8.24
C MET A 82 -16.12 -3.12 -7.65
N LYS A 83 -17.28 -2.51 -7.95
CA LYS A 83 -18.61 -3.02 -7.53
C LYS A 83 -19.04 -4.27 -8.29
N LYS A 84 -18.46 -4.55 -9.47
CA LYS A 84 -18.74 -5.77 -10.23
C LYS A 84 -17.92 -6.96 -9.72
N VAL A 85 -16.87 -6.72 -8.94
CA VAL A 85 -16.04 -7.78 -8.37
C VAL A 85 -16.82 -8.50 -7.29
N SER A 86 -17.11 -9.78 -7.52
CA SER A 86 -17.67 -10.69 -6.53
C SER A 86 -16.57 -11.07 -5.53
N TRP A 87 -16.55 -10.41 -4.38
CA TRP A 87 -15.67 -10.80 -3.27
C TRP A 87 -16.13 -12.15 -2.69
N SER A 88 -15.19 -13.09 -2.53
CA SER A 88 -15.46 -14.38 -1.91
C SER A 88 -16.05 -14.23 -0.51
N SER A 89 -16.95 -15.15 -0.16
CA SER A 89 -17.54 -15.17 1.18
C SER A 89 -16.48 -15.46 2.25
N ARG A 90 -16.71 -15.03 3.49
CA ARG A 90 -15.79 -15.31 4.62
C ARG A 90 -15.53 -16.81 4.78
N GLN A 91 -16.53 -17.64 4.46
CA GLN A 91 -16.42 -19.09 4.50
C GLN A 91 -15.51 -19.62 3.39
N GLU A 92 -15.66 -19.15 2.15
CA GLU A 92 -14.76 -19.53 1.04
C GLU A 92 -13.32 -19.15 1.33
N ILE A 93 -13.09 -17.96 1.91
CA ILE A 93 -11.75 -17.50 2.29
C ILE A 93 -11.14 -18.43 3.34
N ALA A 94 -11.92 -18.82 4.36
CA ALA A 94 -11.46 -19.72 5.40
C ALA A 94 -11.12 -21.12 4.85
N VAL A 95 -11.98 -21.68 4.00
CA VAL A 95 -11.76 -22.99 3.36
C VAL A 95 -10.53 -22.95 2.45
N SER A 96 -10.41 -21.92 1.62
CA SER A 96 -9.27 -21.76 0.69
C SER A 96 -7.96 -21.63 1.46
N THR A 97 -7.95 -20.83 2.53
CA THR A 97 -6.76 -20.66 3.38
C THR A 97 -6.39 -21.94 4.11
N PHE A 98 -7.39 -22.67 4.63
CA PHE A 98 -7.17 -23.94 5.33
C PHE A 98 -6.54 -24.99 4.40
N ILE A 99 -7.05 -25.13 3.17
CA ILE A 99 -6.47 -26.04 2.18
C ILE A 99 -5.01 -25.68 1.90
N VAL A 100 -4.71 -24.40 1.69
CA VAL A 100 -3.34 -23.94 1.45
C VAL A 100 -2.43 -24.29 2.63
N ILE A 101 -2.87 -24.07 3.88
CA ILE A 101 -2.09 -24.42 5.07
C ILE A 101 -1.79 -25.92 5.11
N VAL A 102 -2.80 -26.77 4.86
CA VAL A 102 -2.62 -28.23 4.84
C VAL A 102 -1.62 -28.66 3.77
N VAL A 103 -1.75 -28.13 2.55
CA VAL A 103 -0.83 -28.44 1.44
C VAL A 103 0.60 -28.00 1.75
N VAL A 104 0.79 -26.80 2.32
CA VAL A 104 2.10 -26.28 2.70
C VAL A 104 2.73 -27.13 3.79
N ILE A 105 1.97 -27.53 4.81
CA ILE A 105 2.46 -28.43 5.88
C ILE A 105 2.84 -29.80 5.30
N ALA A 106 2.00 -30.38 4.46
CA ALA A 106 2.28 -31.67 3.83
C ALA A 106 3.57 -31.60 2.98
N MET A 107 3.74 -30.53 2.20
CA MET A 107 4.95 -30.29 1.43
C MET A 107 6.19 -30.12 2.32
N ALA A 108 6.07 -29.37 3.41
CA ALA A 108 7.17 -29.16 4.36
C ALA A 108 7.60 -30.49 5.04
N VAL A 109 6.65 -31.36 5.40
CA VAL A 109 6.94 -32.68 5.96
C VAL A 109 7.62 -33.58 4.93
N LEU A 110 7.14 -33.59 3.69
CA LEU A 110 7.72 -34.40 2.61
C LEU A 110 9.16 -33.99 2.31
N LEU A 111 9.39 -32.68 2.13
CA LEU A 111 10.73 -32.13 1.91
C LEU A 111 11.62 -32.37 3.12
N GLY A 112 11.17 -32.07 4.34
CA GLY A 112 11.95 -32.28 5.55
C GLY A 112 12.34 -33.75 5.78
N THR A 113 11.43 -34.69 5.48
CA THR A 113 11.73 -36.13 5.56
C THR A 113 12.78 -36.53 4.53
N THR A 114 12.65 -36.01 3.31
CA THR A 114 13.60 -36.27 2.22
C THR A 114 14.98 -35.71 2.54
N ASP A 115 15.06 -34.50 3.08
CA ASP A 115 16.30 -33.84 3.50
C ASP A 115 17.01 -34.63 4.61
N ILE A 116 16.26 -35.08 5.63
CA ILE A 116 16.80 -35.91 6.71
C ILE A 116 17.29 -37.26 6.16
N GLY A 117 16.51 -37.89 5.27
CA GLY A 117 16.85 -39.14 4.63
C GLY A 117 18.16 -39.04 3.83
N PHE A 118 18.28 -38.05 2.95
CA PHE A 118 19.50 -37.80 2.19
C PHE A 118 20.68 -37.44 3.10
N ARG A 119 20.48 -36.57 4.10
CA ARG A 119 21.54 -36.22 5.04
C ARG A 119 22.10 -37.46 5.74
N THR A 120 21.24 -38.35 6.21
CA THR A 120 21.65 -39.57 6.91
C THR A 120 22.38 -40.52 5.96
N LEU A 121 21.85 -40.72 4.76
CA LEU A 121 22.43 -41.57 3.73
C LEU A 121 23.82 -41.08 3.29
N PHE A 122 23.97 -39.78 3.02
CA PHE A 122 25.27 -39.21 2.65
C PHE A 122 26.29 -39.24 3.80
N THR A 123 25.83 -39.04 5.04
CA THR A 123 26.72 -39.13 6.22
C THR A 123 27.24 -40.55 6.41
N TRP A 124 26.38 -41.55 6.23
CA TRP A 124 26.77 -42.97 6.30
C TRP A 124 27.69 -43.39 5.14
N LEU A 125 27.46 -42.86 3.93
CA LEU A 125 28.26 -43.19 2.74
C LEU A 125 29.67 -42.56 2.78
N LEU A 126 29.80 -41.36 3.36
CA LEU A 126 31.06 -40.59 3.43
C LEU A 126 31.84 -40.82 4.74
N SER A 127 31.34 -41.66 5.65
CA SER A 127 32.07 -42.15 6.82
C SER A 127 32.84 -43.42 6.50
#